data_AF-A0A2P8VS62-F1
#
_entry.id   AF-A0A2P8VS62-F1
#
_cell.length_a   1.000
_cell.length_b   1.000
_cell.length_c   1.000
_cell.angle_alpha   90.00
_cell.angle_beta   90.00
_cell.angle_gamma   90.00
#
_symmetry.space_group_name_H-M   'P 1'
#
loop_
_entity.id
_entity.type
_entity.pdbx_description
1 polymer ?
#
loop_
_entity_poly.entity_id
_entity_poly.type
_entity_poly.pdbx_seq_one_letter_code
_entity_poly.pdbx_strand_id
1 'polypeptide(L)'
;MKRLMSTLNQGFCAAGRALDLFRPLRQWVSHLRVETPRRARKVAELIPAQCPFERDIVLCGRSVAHIPPLCKLNPLYNELVELRFRALCYLADECGEDISAYI
;
A
#
# COMPACT_ATOMS: atom_id res chain seq x y z
N MET A 1 -35.09 23.67 22.27
CA MET A 1 -35.07 23.82 20.80
C MET A 1 -33.77 24.47 20.34
N LYS A 2 -32.65 23.72 20.34
CA LYS A 2 -31.39 24.06 19.66
C LYS A 2 -30.69 22.75 19.28
N ARG A 3 -31.43 21.91 18.56
CA ARG A 3 -30.99 20.61 17.99
C ARG A 3 -31.38 20.62 16.52
N LEU A 4 -30.63 21.38 15.73
CA LEU A 4 -30.67 21.38 14.27
C LEU A 4 -29.24 21.68 13.81
N MET A 5 -28.31 20.79 14.16
CA MET A 5 -27.83 19.73 13.25
C MET A 5 -27.14 20.33 12.03
N SER A 6 -25.85 20.49 12.25
CA SER A 6 -24.72 20.81 11.38
C SER A 6 -24.53 19.86 10.19
N THR A 7 -25.58 19.55 9.43
CA THR A 7 -25.53 18.63 8.28
C THR A 7 -25.66 19.40 6.96
N LEU A 8 -24.69 20.26 6.65
CA LEU A 8 -24.54 20.86 5.32
C LEU A 8 -23.06 21.12 5.00
N ASN A 9 -22.21 20.10 5.12
CA ASN A 9 -21.01 20.04 4.26
C ASN A 9 -20.37 18.65 4.33
N GLN A 10 -20.71 17.77 3.39
CA GLN A 10 -19.78 16.80 2.80
C GLN A 10 -20.55 16.01 1.74
N GLY A 11 -20.49 16.53 0.51
CA GLY A 11 -20.91 15.80 -0.67
C GLY A 11 -19.96 14.64 -0.93
N PHE A 12 -20.52 13.44 -1.07
CA PHE A 12 -19.96 12.37 -1.90
C PHE A 12 -21.11 11.41 -2.23
N CYS A 13 -21.88 11.75 -3.27
CA CYS A 13 -22.80 10.83 -3.92
C CYS A 13 -22.11 10.27 -5.17
N ALA A 14 -21.71 8.99 -5.14
CA ALA A 14 -22.04 8.02 -6.19
C ALA A 14 -21.44 6.63 -5.91
N ALA A 15 -22.23 5.62 -6.30
CA ALA A 15 -21.89 4.21 -6.54
C ALA A 15 -21.84 3.25 -5.33
N GLY A 16 -23.00 2.62 -5.06
CA GLY A 16 -23.12 1.23 -4.61
C GLY A 16 -22.61 0.89 -3.21
N ARG A 17 -23.49 0.41 -2.33
CA ARG A 17 -23.07 -0.36 -1.15
C ARG A 17 -22.51 -1.71 -1.60
N ALA A 18 -21.34 -1.72 -2.24
CA ALA A 18 -20.57 -2.93 -2.43
C ALA A 18 -20.22 -3.41 -1.02
N LEU A 19 -20.72 -4.59 -0.63
CA LEU A 19 -20.24 -5.26 0.56
C LEU A 19 -18.74 -5.43 0.37
N ASP A 20 -17.98 -4.69 1.16
CA ASP A 20 -16.56 -4.56 0.99
C ASP A 20 -15.89 -5.80 1.60
N LEU A 21 -15.98 -6.92 0.88
CA LEU A 21 -15.63 -8.27 1.35
C LEU A 21 -14.18 -8.34 1.87
N PHE A 22 -13.31 -7.49 1.34
CA PHE A 22 -11.89 -7.41 1.72
C PHE A 22 -11.62 -6.51 2.93
N ARG A 23 -12.63 -5.80 3.46
CA ARG A 23 -12.48 -4.95 4.63
C ARG A 23 -11.86 -5.65 5.86
N PRO A 24 -12.30 -6.86 6.27
CA PRO A 24 -11.64 -7.56 7.39
C PRO A 24 -10.17 -7.88 7.08
N LEU A 25 -9.85 -8.21 5.84
CA LEU A 25 -8.48 -8.50 5.41
C LEU A 25 -7.61 -7.24 5.41
N ARG A 26 -8.13 -6.11 4.94
CA ARG A 26 -7.46 -4.79 5.06
C ARG A 26 -7.18 -4.43 6.51
N GLN A 27 -8.17 -4.60 7.39
CA GLN A 27 -8.00 -4.34 8.82
C GLN A 27 -6.92 -5.25 9.42
N TRP A 28 -6.89 -6.52 9.00
CA TRP A 28 -5.89 -7.46 9.47
C TRP A 28 -4.48 -7.06 9.03
N VAL A 29 -4.27 -6.72 7.75
CA VAL A 29 -2.96 -6.29 7.22
C VAL A 29 -2.51 -4.98 7.86
N SER A 30 -3.41 -3.99 8.01
CA SER A 30 -3.09 -2.73 8.68
C SER A 30 -2.72 -2.93 10.16
N HIS A 31 -3.31 -3.92 10.84
CA HIS A 31 -3.00 -4.22 12.24
C HIS A 31 -1.79 -5.13 12.43
N LEU A 32 -1.20 -5.69 11.37
CA LEU A 32 0.04 -6.46 11.48
C LEU A 32 1.15 -5.57 12.04
N ARG A 33 1.66 -5.94 13.22
CA ARG A 33 2.75 -5.24 13.88
C ARG A 33 4.10 -5.81 13.44
N VAL A 34 5.02 -4.90 13.14
CA VAL A 34 6.41 -5.23 12.82
C VAL A 34 7.23 -5.05 14.09
N GLU A 35 7.35 -6.11 14.89
CA GLU A 35 8.00 -6.07 16.22
C GLU A 35 9.36 -6.77 16.24
N THR A 36 9.82 -7.30 15.10
CA THR A 36 11.09 -8.03 15.02
C THR A 36 11.84 -7.69 13.74
N PRO A 37 13.17 -7.55 13.79
CA PRO A 37 13.98 -7.20 12.60
C PRO A 37 13.84 -8.25 11.49
N ARG A 38 13.72 -9.53 11.86
CA ARG A 38 13.53 -10.63 10.91
C ARG A 38 12.23 -10.51 10.11
N ARG A 39 11.13 -10.09 10.75
CA ARG A 39 9.86 -9.85 10.05
C ARG A 39 9.95 -8.60 9.18
N ALA A 40 10.56 -7.54 9.70
CA ALA A 40 10.74 -6.29 8.99
C ALA A 40 11.53 -6.48 7.68
N ARG A 41 12.67 -7.18 7.73
CA ARG A 41 13.46 -7.52 6.53
C ARG A 41 12.65 -8.33 5.52
N LYS A 42 11.98 -9.40 5.98
CA LYS A 42 11.14 -10.21 5.08
C LYS A 42 10.06 -9.39 4.40
N VAL A 43 9.42 -8.46 5.12
CA VAL A 43 8.41 -7.56 4.54
C VAL A 43 9.03 -6.63 3.51
N ALA A 44 10.19 -6.03 3.82
CA ALA A 44 10.93 -5.16 2.90
C ALA A 44 11.46 -5.89 1.65
N GLU A 45 11.76 -7.19 1.75
CA GLU A 45 12.15 -8.03 0.62
C GLU A 45 10.93 -8.50 -0.21
N LEU A 46 9.83 -8.87 0.45
CA LEU A 46 8.63 -9.40 -0.19
C LEU A 46 7.84 -8.37 -0.97
N ILE A 47 7.71 -7.15 -0.43
CA ILE A 47 6.90 -6.09 -1.04
C ILE A 47 7.88 -5.14 -1.73
N PRO A 48 7.96 -5.07 -3.07
CA PRO A 48 8.92 -4.21 -3.75
C PRO A 48 8.60 -2.72 -3.59
N ALA A 49 9.64 -1.86 -3.70
CA ALA A 49 9.49 -0.39 -3.73
C ALA A 49 8.78 0.07 -5.00
N GLN A 50 9.05 -0.62 -6.11
CA GLN A 50 8.49 -0.34 -7.41
C GLN A 50 7.24 -1.19 -7.66
N CYS A 51 6.36 -0.67 -8.50
CA CYS A 51 5.15 -1.36 -8.89
C CYS A 51 5.49 -2.52 -9.85
N PRO A 52 5.19 -3.78 -9.51
CA PRO A 52 5.53 -4.91 -10.38
C PRO A 52 4.75 -4.92 -11.70
N PHE A 53 3.68 -4.13 -11.78
CA PHE A 53 2.86 -4.01 -12.98
C PHE A 53 3.40 -2.98 -13.96
N GLU A 54 4.16 -1.99 -13.49
CA GLU A 54 4.79 -1.00 -14.36
C GLU A 54 6.04 -1.62 -14.99
N ARG A 55 6.03 -1.77 -16.31
CA ARG A 55 7.16 -2.32 -17.05
C ARG A 55 7.07 -1.98 -18.52
N ASP A 56 8.22 -1.82 -19.13
CA ASP A 56 8.36 -1.69 -20.58
C ASP A 56 8.49 -3.05 -21.25
N ILE A 57 7.79 -3.22 -22.36
CA ILE A 57 7.90 -4.39 -23.22
C ILE A 57 8.82 -4.02 -24.37
N VAL A 58 10.06 -4.51 -24.31
CA VAL A 58 11.08 -4.29 -25.35
C VAL A 58 11.16 -5.52 -26.24
N LEU A 59 10.99 -5.33 -27.55
CA LEU A 59 11.16 -6.35 -28.58
C LEU A 59 12.18 -5.86 -29.61
N CYS A 60 13.15 -6.70 -29.96
CA CYS A 60 14.22 -6.37 -30.91
C CYS A 60 14.97 -5.06 -30.57
N GLY A 61 15.15 -4.77 -29.28
CA GLY A 61 15.85 -3.56 -28.81
C GLY A 61 15.05 -2.25 -28.91
N ARG A 62 13.75 -2.31 -29.22
CA ARG A 62 12.85 -1.15 -29.27
C ARG A 62 11.69 -1.36 -28.30
N SER A 63 11.35 -0.33 -27.52
CA SER A 63 10.16 -0.37 -26.65
C SER A 63 8.91 -0.37 -27.52
N VAL A 64 8.09 -1.41 -27.41
CA VAL A 64 6.85 -1.58 -28.19
C VAL A 64 5.64 -1.11 -27.40
N ALA A 65 5.65 -1.28 -26.08
CA ALA A 65 4.57 -0.85 -25.20
C ALA A 65 5.08 -0.57 -23.79
N HIS A 66 4.53 0.45 -23.15
CA HIS A 66 4.74 0.78 -21.75
C HIS A 66 3.48 0.43 -20.97
N ILE A 67 3.60 -0.45 -19.96
CA ILE A 67 2.49 -0.74 -19.04
C ILE A 67 2.56 0.30 -17.91
N PRO A 68 1.52 1.14 -17.74
CA PRO A 68 1.51 2.15 -16.70
C PRO A 68 1.43 1.53 -15.29
N PRO A 69 1.70 2.31 -14.23
CA PRO A 69 1.53 1.87 -12.86
C PRO A 69 0.07 1.57 -12.53
N LEU A 70 -0.29 0.28 -12.56
CA LEU A 70 -1.63 -0.23 -12.24
C LEU A 70 -1.78 -0.65 -10.77
N CYS A 71 -0.94 -0.09 -9.90
CA CYS A 71 -0.74 -0.56 -8.53
C CYS A 71 -2.00 -0.46 -7.66
N LYS A 72 -2.92 0.45 -8.00
CA LYS A 72 -4.21 0.61 -7.32
C LYS A 72 -5.32 -0.37 -7.76
N LEU A 73 -5.05 -1.27 -8.70
CA LEU A 73 -6.01 -2.34 -9.02
C LEU A 73 -6.17 -3.35 -7.87
N ASN A 74 -5.11 -3.55 -7.07
CA ASN A 74 -5.18 -4.44 -5.91
C ASN A 74 -5.94 -3.75 -4.76
N PRO A 75 -7.05 -4.33 -4.26
CA PRO A 75 -7.82 -3.76 -3.14
C PRO A 75 -7.06 -3.61 -1.82
N LEU A 76 -5.88 -4.25 -1.68
CA LEU A 76 -5.02 -4.22 -0.49
C LEU A 76 -3.75 -3.37 -0.69
N TYR A 77 -3.63 -2.65 -1.81
CA TYR A 77 -2.39 -1.97 -2.19
C TYR A 77 -1.90 -0.99 -1.11
N ASN A 78 -2.80 -0.14 -0.60
CA ASN A 78 -2.43 0.90 0.35
C ASN A 78 -1.92 0.30 1.66
N GLU A 79 -2.58 -0.75 2.16
CA GLU A 79 -2.22 -1.42 3.41
C GLU A 79 -0.86 -2.15 3.29
N LEU A 80 -0.54 -2.70 2.11
CA LEU A 80 0.75 -3.32 1.84
C LEU A 80 1.89 -2.31 1.77
N VAL A 81 1.66 -1.17 1.09
CA VAL A 81 2.63 -0.07 1.03
C VAL A 81 2.87 0.50 2.43
N GLU A 82 1.81 0.68 3.22
CA GLU A 82 1.91 1.13 4.61
C GLU A 82 2.65 0.11 5.49
N LEU A 83 2.40 -1.19 5.32
CA LEU A 83 3.13 -2.24 6.03
C LEU A 83 4.62 -2.22 5.68
N ARG A 84 4.97 -2.04 4.40
CA ARG A 84 6.37 -1.90 3.96
C ARG A 84 7.02 -0.66 4.57
N PHE A 85 6.34 0.48 4.53
CA PHE A 85 6.86 1.71 5.12
C PHE A 85 7.16 1.53 6.61
N ARG A 86 6.22 0.97 7.38
CA ARG A 86 6.42 0.68 8.81
C ARG A 86 7.59 -0.28 9.05
N ALA A 87 7.77 -1.29 8.20
CA ALA A 87 8.90 -2.20 8.29
C ALA A 87 10.25 -1.51 8.05
N LEU A 88 10.32 -0.63 7.05
CA LEU A 88 11.54 0.14 6.76
C LEU A 88 11.86 1.13 7.88
N CYS A 89 10.87 1.85 8.42
CA CYS A 89 11.06 2.73 9.57
C CYS A 89 11.54 1.95 10.80
N TYR A 90 10.98 0.77 11.08
CA TYR A 90 11.45 -0.06 12.18
C TYR A 90 12.92 -0.49 12.01
N LEU A 91 13.34 -0.84 10.80
CA LEU A 91 14.73 -1.18 10.51
C LEU A 91 15.68 0.02 10.65
N ALA A 92 15.29 1.18 10.14
CA ALA A 92 16.12 2.39 10.17
C ALA A 92 16.17 3.04 11.56
N ASP A 93 15.00 3.30 12.17
CA ASP A 93 14.87 4.12 13.37
C ASP A 93 15.07 3.31 14.67
N GLU A 94 14.54 2.08 14.74
CA GLU A 94 14.64 1.25 15.95
C GLU A 94 15.87 0.33 15.93
N CYS A 95 16.19 -0.27 14.78
CA CYS A 95 17.32 -1.19 14.67
C CYS A 95 18.64 -0.52 14.25
N GLY A 96 18.59 0.66 13.62
CA GLY A 96 19.76 1.34 13.08
C GLY A 96 20.39 0.62 11.87
N GLU A 97 19.62 -0.21 11.15
CA GLU A 97 20.09 -0.92 9.96
C GLU A 97 20.11 0.02 8.74
N ASP A 98 21.08 -0.15 7.84
CA ASP A 98 21.08 0.54 6.54
C ASP A 98 20.00 -0.06 5.64
N ILE A 99 19.00 0.75 5.32
CA ILE A 99 17.87 0.35 4.47
C ILE A 99 18.08 0.61 2.98
N SER A 100 19.24 1.16 2.58
CA SER A 100 19.55 1.51 1.18
C SER A 100 19.41 0.31 0.23
N ALA A 101 19.66 -0.91 0.73
CA ALA A 101 19.50 -2.14 -0.02
C ALA A 101 18.04 -2.45 -0.43
N TYR A 102 17.05 -1.82 0.21
CA TYR A 102 15.64 -2.07 -0.05
C TYR A 102 14.96 -0.97 -0.87
N ILE A 103 15.62 0.16 -1.15
CA ILE A 103 15.03 1.32 -1.83
C ILE A 103 15.05 1.14 -3.35
#